data_AF-A0A327KPE2-F1
#
_entry.id   AF-A0A327KPE2-F1
#
_cell.length_a   1.000
_cell.length_b   1.000
_cell.length_c   1.000
_cell.angle_alpha   90.00
_cell.angle_beta   90.00
_cell.angle_gamma   90.00
#
_symmetry.space_group_name_H-M   'P 1'
#
loop_
_entity.id
_entity.type
_entity.pdbx_description
1 polymer ?
#
loop_
_entity_poly.entity_id
_entity_poly.type
_entity_poly.pdbx_seq_one_letter_code
_entity_poly.pdbx_strand_id
1 'polypeptide(L)'
;MDAVFTRFSNLIARVAGNAASFVICCLVVLAWAVSGPVFHFSDTWQLVINTGTTIVTFLMVFLIQNTQNRDGAAIQAKLDELIRVSAASNTFIGIEHLPQDEVEHFRKRCEAAADEAVTRAGELSRKAAERAV
;
A
#
# COMPACT_ATOMS: atom_id res chain seq x y z
N MET A 1 -6.44 16.73 -19.08
CA MET A 1 -7.31 16.47 -17.90
C MET A 1 -6.53 15.82 -16.76
N ASP A 2 -5.52 15.00 -17.07
CA ASP A 2 -4.71 14.28 -16.07
C ASP A 2 -4.03 15.17 -15.03
N ALA A 3 -3.42 16.29 -15.44
CA ALA A 3 -2.70 17.16 -14.49
C ALA A 3 -3.60 17.80 -13.40
N VAL A 4 -4.86 18.09 -13.73
CA VAL A 4 -5.82 18.68 -12.78
C VAL A 4 -6.32 17.60 -11.82
N PHE A 5 -6.66 16.42 -12.34
CA PHE A 5 -7.04 15.26 -11.53
C PHE A 5 -5.89 14.84 -10.60
N THR A 6 -4.66 14.72 -11.11
CA THR A 6 -3.49 14.37 -10.31
C THR A 6 -3.20 15.40 -9.21
N ARG A 7 -3.35 16.70 -9.48
CA ARG A 7 -3.19 17.74 -8.44
C ARG A 7 -4.27 17.65 -7.38
N PHE A 8 -5.52 17.48 -7.78
CA PHE A 8 -6.65 17.33 -6.87
C PHE A 8 -6.52 16.07 -6.01
N SER A 9 -6.23 14.92 -6.64
CA SER A 9 -6.02 13.65 -5.94
C SER A 9 -4.84 13.70 -4.98
N ASN A 10 -3.71 14.34 -5.35
CA ASN A 10 -2.57 14.53 -4.44
C ASN A 10 -2.90 15.46 -3.27
N LEU A 11 -3.67 16.53 -3.50
CA LEU A 11 -4.11 17.44 -2.44
C LEU A 11 -5.00 16.69 -1.44
N ILE A 12 -6.00 15.95 -1.94
CA ILE A 12 -6.89 15.19 -1.07
C ILE A 12 -6.13 14.07 -0.36
N ALA A 13 -5.26 13.33 -1.03
CA ALA A 13 -4.45 12.28 -0.39
C ALA A 13 -3.58 12.85 0.75
N ARG A 14 -2.94 14.01 0.52
CA ARG A 14 -2.12 14.68 1.54
C ARG A 14 -2.96 15.20 2.71
N VAL A 15 -4.15 15.75 2.43
CA VAL A 15 -5.05 16.23 3.47
C VAL A 15 -5.59 15.03 4.25
N ALA A 16 -6.15 14.02 3.59
CA ALA A 16 -6.74 12.85 4.23
C ALA A 16 -5.75 12.04 5.08
N GLY A 17 -4.46 12.02 4.72
CA GLY A 17 -3.41 11.33 5.47
C GLY A 17 -2.84 12.08 6.68
N ASN A 18 -3.23 13.34 6.91
CA ASN A 18 -2.69 14.15 8.03
C ASN A 18 -3.49 13.94 9.33
N ALA A 19 -2.80 13.88 10.46
CA ALA A 19 -3.41 13.78 11.80
C ALA A 19 -4.44 14.89 12.08
N ALA A 20 -4.23 16.09 11.54
CA ALA A 20 -5.19 17.20 11.65
C ALA A 20 -6.55 16.86 11.01
N SER A 21 -6.56 16.13 9.89
CA SER A 21 -7.80 15.75 9.20
C SER A 21 -8.56 14.68 9.97
N PHE A 22 -7.86 13.77 10.64
CA PHE A 22 -8.48 12.82 11.56
C PHE A 22 -9.22 13.55 12.70
N VAL A 23 -8.58 14.54 13.32
CA VAL A 23 -9.21 15.36 14.37
C VAL A 23 -10.44 16.09 13.84
N ILE A 24 -10.37 16.68 12.64
CA ILE A 24 -11.53 17.33 12.01
C ILE A 24 -12.66 16.33 11.77
N CYS A 25 -12.38 15.14 11.25
CA CYS A 25 -13.39 14.09 11.06
C CYS A 25 -14.05 13.69 12.40
N CYS A 26 -13.27 13.52 13.47
CA CYS A 26 -13.82 13.26 14.79
C CYS A 26 -14.74 14.39 15.28
N LEU A 27 -14.35 15.65 15.08
CA LEU A 27 -15.19 16.80 15.44
C LEU A 27 -16.50 16.83 14.65
N VAL A 28 -16.47 16.49 13.35
CA VAL A 28 -17.67 16.40 12.52
C VAL A 28 -18.62 15.31 13.05
N VAL A 29 -18.09 14.13 13.40
CA VAL A 29 -18.88 13.03 13.98
C VAL A 29 -19.47 13.43 15.33
N LEU A 30 -18.70 14.11 16.18
CA LEU A 30 -19.18 14.60 17.48
C LEU A 30 -20.27 15.67 17.31
N ALA A 31 -20.09 16.63 16.40
CA ALA A 31 -21.08 17.65 16.11
C ALA A 31 -22.40 17.03 15.60
N TRP A 32 -22.30 16.04 14.70
CA TRP A 32 -23.45 15.27 14.26
C TRP A 32 -24.14 14.55 15.44
N ALA A 33 -23.38 13.85 16.29
CA ALA A 33 -23.93 13.15 17.46
C ALA A 33 -24.67 14.11 18.43
N VAL A 34 -24.08 15.28 18.72
CA VAL A 34 -24.66 16.29 19.60
C VAL A 34 -25.90 16.95 19.00
N SER A 35 -26.02 17.01 17.66
CA SER A 35 -27.24 17.46 17.00
C SER A 35 -28.40 16.45 17.09
N GLY A 36 -28.12 15.17 17.38
CA GLY A 36 -29.11 14.09 17.45
C GLY A 36 -30.33 14.40 18.33
N PRO A 37 -30.16 14.86 19.59
CA PRO A 37 -31.27 15.24 20.47
C PRO A 37 -32.18 16.35 19.90
N VAL A 38 -31.61 17.32 19.18
CA VAL A 38 -32.38 18.41 18.54
C VAL A 38 -33.26 17.87 17.42
N PHE A 39 -32.77 16.87 16.68
CA PHE A 39 -33.49 16.22 15.59
C PHE A 39 -34.23 14.95 16.02
N HIS A 40 -34.40 14.72 17.33
CA HIS A 40 -35.06 13.55 17.90
C HIS A 40 -34.53 12.20 17.35
N PHE A 41 -33.24 12.15 16.97
CA PHE A 41 -32.63 10.98 16.33
C PHE A 41 -33.41 10.45 15.11
N SER A 42 -34.04 11.34 14.35
CA SER A 42 -34.87 11.02 13.18
C SER A 42 -34.14 10.23 12.08
N ASP A 43 -34.92 9.53 11.25
CA ASP A 43 -34.42 8.79 10.09
C ASP A 43 -33.64 9.69 9.13
N THR A 44 -34.09 10.94 8.91
CA THR A 44 -33.38 11.91 8.06
C THR A 44 -32.02 12.28 8.64
N TRP A 45 -31.91 12.44 9.97
CA TRP A 45 -30.65 12.75 10.65
C TRP A 45 -29.63 11.59 10.53
N GLN A 46 -30.10 10.33 10.62
CA GLN A 46 -29.26 9.14 10.38
C GLN A 46 -28.89 9.00 8.90
N LEU A 47 -29.84 9.24 8.00
CA LEU A 47 -29.65 9.13 6.56
C LEU A 47 -28.56 10.08 6.06
N VAL A 48 -28.50 11.30 6.57
CA VAL A 48 -27.51 12.30 6.15
C VAL A 48 -26.09 11.82 6.42
N ILE A 49 -25.79 11.32 7.63
CA ILE A 49 -24.43 10.86 7.93
C ILE A 49 -24.11 9.60 7.13
N ASN A 50 -25.04 8.64 7.05
CA ASN A 50 -24.81 7.37 6.39
C ASN A 50 -24.53 7.58 4.88
N THR A 51 -25.38 8.38 4.23
CA THR A 51 -25.24 8.73 2.81
C THR A 51 -23.94 9.50 2.58
N GLY A 52 -23.65 10.49 3.42
CA GLY A 52 -22.43 11.30 3.31
C GLY A 52 -21.16 10.47 3.47
N THR A 53 -21.07 9.65 4.52
CA THR A 53 -19.89 8.80 4.76
C THR A 53 -19.73 7.75 3.68
N THR A 54 -20.82 7.22 3.13
CA THR A 54 -20.75 6.25 2.02
C THR A 54 -20.17 6.87 0.76
N ILE A 55 -20.62 8.07 0.37
CA ILE A 55 -20.06 8.79 -0.78
C ILE A 55 -18.58 9.10 -0.55
N VAL A 56 -18.22 9.63 0.62
CA VAL A 56 -16.82 9.94 0.96
C VAL A 56 -15.96 8.68 0.93
N THR A 57 -16.43 7.57 1.48
CA THR A 57 -15.72 6.28 1.47
C THR A 57 -15.51 5.77 0.05
N PHE A 58 -16.55 5.83 -0.79
CA PHE A 58 -16.46 5.43 -2.19
C PHE A 58 -15.40 6.24 -2.94
N LEU A 59 -15.42 7.58 -2.78
CA LEU A 59 -14.39 8.45 -3.34
C LEU A 59 -12.99 8.15 -2.78
N MET A 60 -12.89 7.88 -1.47
CA MET A 60 -11.64 7.55 -0.79
C MET A 60 -11.02 6.28 -1.38
N VAL A 61 -11.81 5.25 -1.70
CA VAL A 61 -11.30 4.03 -2.35
C VAL A 61 -10.60 4.35 -3.67
N PHE A 62 -11.20 5.17 -4.53
CA PHE A 62 -10.56 5.58 -5.79
C PHE A 62 -9.29 6.42 -5.56
N LEU A 63 -9.31 7.32 -4.59
CA LEU A 63 -8.14 8.15 -4.26
C LEU A 63 -6.99 7.32 -3.69
N ILE A 64 -7.29 6.36 -2.82
CA ILE A 64 -6.34 5.40 -2.28
C ILE A 64 -5.77 4.57 -3.44
N GLN A 65 -6.62 4.00 -4.31
CA GLN A 65 -6.16 3.20 -5.45
C GLN A 65 -5.27 4.00 -6.40
N ASN A 66 -5.63 5.25 -6.72
CA ASN A 66 -4.80 6.11 -7.58
C ASN A 66 -3.44 6.40 -6.94
N THR A 67 -3.41 6.68 -5.64
CA THR A 67 -2.17 6.94 -4.91
C THR A 67 -1.31 5.67 -4.82
N GLN A 68 -1.93 4.54 -4.45
CA GLN A 68 -1.27 3.24 -4.36
C GLN A 68 -0.72 2.77 -5.71
N ASN A 69 -1.46 2.96 -6.80
CA ASN A 69 -0.99 2.59 -8.14
C ASN A 69 0.26 3.39 -8.54
N ARG A 70 0.23 4.72 -8.31
CA ARG A 70 1.38 5.58 -8.60
C ARG A 70 2.59 5.26 -7.73
N ASP A 71 2.37 5.06 -6.43
CA ASP A 71 3.45 4.76 -5.49
C ASP A 71 4.04 3.37 -5.75
N GLY A 72 3.21 2.40 -6.16
CA GLY A 72 3.64 1.07 -6.61
C GLY A 72 4.57 1.13 -7.82
N ALA A 73 4.19 1.87 -8.86
CA ALA A 73 5.04 2.07 -10.04
C ALA A 73 6.36 2.78 -9.71
N ALA A 74 6.33 3.76 -8.79
CA ALA A 74 7.55 4.44 -8.35
C ALA A 74 8.49 3.53 -7.55
N ILE A 75 7.94 2.61 -6.74
CA ILE A 75 8.72 1.59 -6.03
C ILE A 75 9.35 0.62 -7.04
N GLN A 76 8.58 0.12 -8.01
CA GLN A 76 9.08 -0.77 -9.07
C GLN A 76 10.25 -0.12 -9.84
N ALA A 77 10.08 1.11 -10.31
CA ALA A 77 11.15 1.82 -11.02
C ALA A 77 12.45 1.98 -10.21
N LYS A 78 12.33 2.21 -8.89
CA LYS A 78 13.50 2.27 -7.99
C LYS A 78 14.15 0.90 -7.79
N LEU A 79 13.36 -0.18 -7.71
CA LEU A 79 13.86 -1.54 -7.61
C LEU A 79 14.55 -1.97 -8.91
N ASP A 80 13.99 -1.64 -10.06
CA ASP A 80 14.59 -1.89 -11.36
C ASP A 80 15.95 -1.21 -11.51
N GLU A 81 16.07 0.04 -11.03
CA GLU A 81 17.34 0.75 -10.95
C GLU A 81 18.35 -0.02 -10.08
N LEU A 82 17.95 -0.45 -8.87
CA LEU A 82 18.82 -1.19 -7.95
C LEU A 82 19.25 -2.53 -8.54
N ILE A 83 18.35 -3.27 -9.19
CA ILE A 83 18.68 -4.52 -9.88
C ILE A 83 19.71 -4.24 -10.98
N ARG A 84 19.45 -3.24 -11.83
CA ARG A 84 20.30 -2.90 -12.97
C ARG A 84 21.74 -2.55 -12.59
N VAL A 85 21.97 -1.94 -11.43
CA VAL A 85 23.32 -1.55 -10.96
C VAL A 85 23.97 -2.58 -10.03
N SER A 86 23.26 -3.66 -9.68
CA SER A 86 23.75 -4.71 -8.78
C SER A 86 24.21 -5.95 -9.54
N ALA A 87 24.69 -6.96 -8.80
CA ALA A 87 24.96 -8.29 -9.34
C ALA A 87 23.69 -9.17 -9.46
N ALA A 88 22.50 -8.61 -9.19
CA ALA A 88 21.23 -9.32 -9.35
C ALA A 88 20.90 -9.56 -10.83
N SER A 89 20.05 -10.54 -11.11
CA SER A 89 19.66 -10.86 -12.48
C SER A 89 18.69 -9.82 -13.04
N ASN A 90 19.05 -9.19 -14.16
CA ASN A 90 18.17 -8.26 -14.88
C ASN A 90 16.87 -8.90 -15.39
N THR A 91 16.74 -10.24 -15.38
CA THR A 91 15.48 -10.91 -15.73
C THR A 91 14.33 -10.58 -14.77
N PHE A 92 14.61 -10.04 -13.58
CA PHE A 92 13.58 -9.60 -12.63
C PHE A 92 13.01 -8.20 -12.93
N ILE A 93 13.62 -7.44 -13.85
CA ILE A 93 13.15 -6.11 -14.22
C ILE A 93 11.85 -6.23 -15.02
N GLY A 94 10.81 -5.53 -14.59
CA GLY A 94 9.54 -5.44 -15.30
C GLY A 94 8.63 -6.67 -15.19
N ILE A 95 8.90 -7.60 -14.26
CA ILE A 95 8.10 -8.84 -14.12
C ILE A 95 6.64 -8.56 -13.74
N GLU A 96 6.29 -7.40 -13.18
CA GLU A 96 4.93 -7.01 -12.85
C GLU A 96 3.98 -6.90 -14.05
N HIS A 97 4.53 -6.85 -15.27
CA HIS A 97 3.75 -6.86 -16.51
C HIS A 97 3.41 -8.28 -16.99
N LEU A 98 3.99 -9.31 -16.36
CA LEU A 98 3.75 -10.70 -16.70
C LEU A 98 2.43 -11.21 -16.08
N PRO A 99 1.85 -12.28 -16.66
CA PRO A 99 0.78 -13.03 -16.02
C PRO A 99 1.12 -13.45 -14.59
N GLN A 100 0.10 -13.52 -13.72
CA GLN A 100 0.29 -13.79 -12.30
C GLN A 100 1.00 -15.14 -12.02
N ASP A 101 0.74 -16.16 -12.84
CA ASP A 101 1.38 -17.46 -12.76
C ASP A 101 2.87 -17.42 -13.11
N GLU A 102 3.25 -16.58 -14.07
CA GLU A 102 4.66 -16.35 -14.41
C GLU A 102 5.39 -15.60 -13.29
N VAL A 103 4.78 -14.55 -12.73
CA VAL A 103 5.33 -13.82 -11.56
C VAL A 103 5.56 -14.78 -10.38
N GLU A 104 4.60 -15.67 -10.12
CA GLU A 104 4.71 -16.69 -9.08
C GLU A 104 5.89 -17.64 -9.32
N HIS A 105 6.17 -18.00 -10.57
CA HIS A 105 7.33 -18.81 -10.92
C HIS A 105 8.66 -18.10 -10.61
N PHE A 106 8.76 -16.80 -10.88
CA PHE A 106 9.91 -15.99 -10.46
C PHE A 106 10.04 -15.94 -8.93
N ARG A 107 8.93 -15.77 -8.20
CA ARG A 107 8.92 -15.76 -6.74
C ARG A 107 9.46 -17.07 -6.16
N LYS A 108 8.97 -18.22 -6.63
CA LYS A 108 9.44 -19.54 -6.19
C LYS A 108 10.92 -19.78 -6.45
N ARG A 109 11.44 -19.29 -7.58
CA ARG A 109 12.88 -19.37 -7.88
C ARG A 109 13.72 -18.56 -6.90
N CYS A 110 13.25 -17.37 -6.51
CA CYS A 110 13.88 -16.55 -5.48
C CYS A 110 13.86 -17.24 -4.11
N GLU A 111 12.72 -17.79 -3.70
CA GLU A 111 12.58 -18.53 -2.44
C GLU A 111 13.52 -19.73 -2.39
N ALA A 112 13.54 -20.56 -3.44
CA ALA A 112 14.46 -21.71 -3.53
C ALA A 112 15.94 -21.30 -3.44
N ALA A 113 16.34 -20.23 -4.12
CA ALA A 113 17.71 -19.73 -4.06
C ALA A 113 18.08 -19.22 -2.66
N ALA A 114 17.14 -18.59 -1.95
CA ALA A 114 17.33 -18.15 -0.57
C ALA A 114 17.49 -19.34 0.39
N ASP A 115 16.64 -20.36 0.26
CA ASP A 115 16.68 -21.58 1.07
C ASP A 115 18.00 -22.35 0.88
N GLU A 116 18.47 -22.46 -0.37
CA GLU A 116 19.78 -23.06 -0.69
C GLU A 116 20.93 -22.28 -0.05
N ALA A 117 20.90 -20.94 -0.10
CA ALA A 117 21.92 -20.10 0.50
C ALA A 117 21.96 -20.25 2.03
N VAL A 118 20.80 -20.29 2.69
CA VAL A 118 20.68 -20.52 4.13
C VAL A 118 21.23 -21.90 4.51
N THR A 119 20.85 -22.94 3.76
CA THR A 119 21.31 -24.31 4.01
C THR A 119 22.83 -24.41 3.89
N ARG A 120 23.41 -23.85 2.81
CA ARG A 120 24.87 -23.82 2.62
C ARG A 120 25.59 -23.07 3.73
N ALA A 121 25.05 -21.93 4.18
CA ALA A 121 25.63 -21.19 5.29
C ALA A 121 25.63 -21.99 6.61
N GLY A 122 24.56 -22.75 6.87
CA GLY A 122 24.46 -23.66 8.01
C GLY A 122 25.49 -24.80 7.93
N GLU A 123 25.64 -25.44 6.77
CA GLU A 123 26.63 -26.49 6.56
C GLU A 123 28.07 -25.99 6.74
N LEU A 124 28.39 -24.80 6.22
CA LEU A 124 29.71 -24.19 6.37
C LEU A 124 30.01 -23.88 7.84
N SER A 125 29.03 -23.35 8.57
CA SER A 125 29.15 -23.06 10.00
C SER A 125 29.39 -24.33 10.82
N ARG A 126 28.67 -25.42 10.50
CA ARG A 126 28.86 -26.72 11.14
C ARG A 126 30.24 -27.31 10.86
N LYS A 127 30.68 -27.29 9.59
CA LYS A 127 32.03 -27.75 9.21
C LYS A 127 33.14 -26.93 9.86
N ALA A 128 32.93 -25.63 10.05
CA ALA A 128 33.88 -24.77 10.75
C ALA A 128 33.96 -25.12 12.25
N ALA A 129 32.82 -25.39 12.90
CA ALA A 129 32.78 -25.84 14.29
C ALA A 129 33.45 -27.20 14.49
N GLU A 130 33.23 -28.16 13.58
CA GLU A 130 33.85 -29.49 13.63
C GLU A 130 35.37 -29.46 13.40
N ARG A 131 35.91 -28.45 12.69
CA ARG A 131 37.36 -28.26 12.49
C ARG A 131 38.07 -27.49 13.61
N ALA A 132 37.31 -26.87 14.51
CA ALA A 132 37.84 -26.09 15.64
C ALA A 132 37.95 -26.91 16.93
N VAL A 133 37.54 -28.19 16.91
CA VAL A 133 37.67 -29.20 17.97
C VAL A 133 38.82 -30.14 17.63
#